data_AF-A0A7H8PKX8-F1
#
_entry.id   AF-A0A7H8PKX8-F1
#
_cell.length_a   1.000
_cell.length_b   1.000
_cell.length_c   1.000
_cell.angle_alpha   90.00
_cell.angle_beta   90.00
_cell.angle_gamma   90.00
#
_symmetry.space_group_name_H-M   'P 1'
#
loop_
_entity.id
_entity.type
_entity.pdbx_description
1 polymer ?
#
loop_
_entity_poly.entity_id
_entity_poly.type
_entity_poly.pdbx_seq_one_letter_code
_entity_poly.pdbx_strand_id
1 'polypeptide(L)'
;MPGPVATQGSMHTCPMYSGTTPHVGGPIMQGEPNILVNNKPAATIGSMCACAGPPDTVAQGAPNVFFNGKPAACLGDMTAHGGVISSGEPNVLISSGSATPSVTMPKNKIPFPKISIMNRLLGNAKEAEENQKKLQEEKEEGDPRIYNLQWVKEREVIRKSKVLKEATLRAYVYNIPDGDTVTFTIKKPVSRINDNETASADEELITLSGTVQDKKVEVVWEFEDPTEEETSEE
;
A
#
# COMPACT_ATOMS: atom_id res chain seq x y z
N MET A 1 -2.08 -2.58 -17.12
CA MET A 1 -1.14 -2.42 -18.25
C MET A 1 -0.48 -1.08 -18.05
N PRO A 2 0.76 -1.01 -17.59
CA PRO A 2 1.46 0.26 -17.68
C PRO A 2 1.90 0.45 -19.13
N GLY A 3 1.85 1.69 -19.60
CA GLY A 3 2.06 2.10 -20.98
C GLY A 3 2.80 3.43 -21.03
N PRO A 4 2.51 4.31 -21.99
CA PRO A 4 3.07 5.66 -22.03
C PRO A 4 2.88 6.41 -20.71
N VAL A 5 3.96 6.95 -20.15
CA VAL A 5 3.94 7.72 -18.90
C VAL A 5 3.17 9.02 -19.10
N ALA A 6 2.25 9.33 -18.19
CA ALA A 6 1.55 10.61 -18.20
C ALA A 6 2.40 11.71 -17.55
N THR A 7 2.30 12.93 -18.06
CA THR A 7 3.02 14.10 -17.55
C THR A 7 2.05 15.25 -17.34
N GLN A 8 2.51 16.33 -16.70
CA GLN A 8 1.78 17.58 -16.70
C GLN A 8 1.50 18.01 -18.15
N GLY A 9 0.22 18.25 -18.46
CA GLY A 9 -0.25 18.52 -19.81
C GLY A 9 -0.80 17.30 -20.58
N SER A 10 -0.59 16.07 -20.08
CA SER A 10 -1.32 14.89 -20.58
C SER A 10 -2.82 15.06 -20.41
N MET A 11 -3.60 14.54 -21.35
CA MET A 11 -5.05 14.70 -21.35
C MET A 11 -5.71 13.55 -20.58
N HIS A 12 -6.82 13.85 -19.91
CA HIS A 12 -7.79 12.87 -19.48
C HIS A 12 -9.12 13.12 -20.18
N THR A 13 -9.94 12.07 -20.29
CA THR A 13 -11.35 12.16 -20.69
C THR A 13 -12.22 11.99 -19.46
N CYS A 14 -13.29 12.78 -19.36
CA CYS A 14 -14.21 12.74 -18.22
C CYS A 14 -15.65 12.44 -18.68
N PRO A 15 -16.25 11.32 -18.25
CA PRO A 15 -17.64 10.95 -18.61
C PRO A 15 -18.71 11.66 -17.75
N MET A 16 -18.31 12.54 -16.83
CA MET A 16 -19.26 13.26 -15.98
C MET A 16 -19.99 14.38 -16.71
N TYR A 17 -21.11 14.80 -16.10
CA TYR A 17 -21.97 15.88 -16.56
C TYR A 17 -22.31 16.83 -15.42
N SER A 18 -22.49 18.11 -15.77
CA SER A 18 -23.13 19.13 -14.94
C SER A 18 -24.44 19.54 -15.60
N GLY A 19 -25.56 18.97 -15.13
CA GLY A 19 -26.84 19.05 -15.81
C GLY A 19 -26.75 18.40 -17.20
N THR A 20 -26.94 19.20 -18.25
CA THR A 20 -26.82 18.78 -19.66
C THR A 20 -25.42 19.00 -20.25
N THR A 21 -24.50 19.63 -19.51
CA THR A 21 -23.16 19.98 -20.04
C THR A 21 -22.15 18.87 -19.72
N PRO A 22 -21.53 18.24 -20.73
CA PRO A 22 -20.50 17.23 -20.51
C PRO A 22 -19.20 17.86 -20.01
N HIS A 23 -18.47 17.15 -19.14
CA HIS A 23 -17.20 17.61 -18.58
C HIS A 23 -16.04 17.47 -19.57
N VAL A 24 -16.09 16.47 -20.46
CA VAL A 24 -15.13 16.13 -21.54
C VAL A 24 -13.66 15.87 -21.14
N GLY A 25 -13.22 16.35 -19.98
CA GLY A 25 -11.87 16.19 -19.45
C GLY A 25 -11.00 17.43 -19.68
N GLY A 26 -9.68 17.22 -19.72
CA GLY A 26 -8.68 18.28 -19.81
C GLY A 26 -7.28 17.84 -19.36
N PRO A 27 -6.29 18.75 -19.33
CA PRO A 27 -4.91 18.39 -19.03
C PRO A 27 -4.67 18.09 -17.55
N ILE A 28 -3.69 17.24 -17.25
CA ILE A 28 -3.11 17.07 -15.93
C ILE A 28 -2.38 18.37 -15.56
N MET A 29 -2.79 18.98 -14.46
CA MET A 29 -2.32 20.30 -14.01
C MET A 29 -1.10 20.20 -13.11
N GLN A 30 -0.95 19.09 -12.39
CA GLN A 30 0.12 18.89 -11.42
C GLN A 30 0.82 17.56 -11.67
N GLY A 31 2.14 17.60 -11.72
CA GLY A 31 3.00 16.43 -11.62
C GLY A 31 4.07 16.65 -10.55
N GLU A 32 4.98 15.70 -10.41
CA GLU A 32 6.11 15.76 -9.48
C GLU A 32 7.23 16.61 -10.10
N PRO A 33 7.51 17.83 -9.58
CA PRO A 33 8.35 18.82 -10.25
C PRO A 33 9.84 18.44 -10.33
N ASN A 34 10.29 17.54 -9.47
CA ASN A 34 11.65 17.02 -9.43
C ASN A 34 11.87 15.80 -10.35
N ILE A 35 10.81 15.25 -10.94
CA ILE A 35 10.87 14.08 -11.82
C ILE A 35 10.32 14.50 -13.18
N LEU A 36 11.23 14.71 -14.13
CA LEU A 36 10.89 15.22 -15.45
C LEU A 36 10.92 14.10 -16.49
N VAL A 37 9.86 13.99 -17.27
CA VAL A 37 9.77 13.15 -18.46
C VAL A 37 9.55 14.09 -19.64
N ASN A 38 10.48 14.07 -20.61
CA ASN A 38 10.52 15.05 -21.71
C ASN A 38 10.41 16.52 -21.24
N ASN A 39 11.14 16.88 -20.18
CA ASN A 39 11.12 18.21 -19.56
C ASN A 39 9.76 18.63 -18.95
N LYS A 40 8.83 17.71 -18.75
CA LYS A 40 7.55 17.95 -18.08
C LYS A 40 7.49 17.17 -16.77
N PRO A 41 6.95 17.74 -15.68
CA PRO A 41 6.73 17.00 -14.44
C PRO A 41 5.92 15.72 -14.66
N ALA A 42 6.39 14.60 -14.15
CA ALA A 42 5.73 13.31 -14.30
C ALA A 42 4.46 13.25 -13.43
N ALA A 43 3.38 12.72 -13.97
CA ALA A 43 2.15 12.55 -13.22
C ALA A 43 2.19 11.28 -12.36
N THR A 44 1.50 11.32 -11.23
CA THR A 44 1.35 10.22 -10.28
C THR A 44 -0.10 10.07 -9.84
N ILE A 45 -0.41 8.98 -9.16
CA ILE A 45 -1.63 8.90 -8.33
C ILE A 45 -1.75 10.16 -7.46
N GLY A 46 -2.94 10.75 -7.43
CA GLY A 46 -3.24 12.00 -6.73
C GLY A 46 -2.92 13.28 -7.52
N SER A 47 -2.38 13.17 -8.73
CA SER A 47 -2.20 14.32 -9.62
C SER A 47 -3.56 14.91 -10.01
N MET A 48 -3.66 16.23 -9.99
CA MET A 48 -4.90 16.93 -10.33
C MET A 48 -5.02 17.13 -11.84
N CYS A 49 -6.23 16.98 -12.36
CA CYS A 49 -6.58 17.24 -13.75
C CYS A 49 -7.56 18.41 -13.84
N ALA A 50 -7.33 19.31 -14.78
CA ALA A 50 -8.33 20.30 -15.16
C ALA A 50 -9.46 19.61 -15.91
N CYS A 51 -10.70 19.93 -15.56
CA CYS A 51 -11.90 19.39 -16.18
C CYS A 51 -12.83 20.56 -16.53
N ALA A 52 -13.77 20.41 -17.47
CA ALA A 52 -14.77 21.47 -17.69
C ALA A 52 -15.76 21.61 -16.50
N GLY A 53 -15.83 20.59 -15.64
CA GLY A 53 -16.45 20.67 -14.33
C GLY A 53 -15.44 20.97 -13.20
N PRO A 54 -15.71 20.53 -11.96
CA PRO A 54 -14.72 20.57 -10.88
C PRO A 54 -13.42 19.83 -11.26
N PRO A 55 -12.27 20.17 -10.66
CA PRO A 55 -11.02 19.45 -10.89
C PRO A 55 -11.15 17.96 -10.58
N ASP A 56 -10.57 17.13 -11.45
CA ASP A 56 -10.51 15.67 -11.29
C ASP A 56 -9.15 15.25 -10.71
N THR A 57 -9.03 14.00 -10.27
CA THR A 57 -7.82 13.46 -9.65
C THR A 57 -7.48 12.10 -10.23
N VAL A 58 -6.21 11.87 -10.57
CA VAL A 58 -5.72 10.55 -11.00
C VAL A 58 -5.85 9.55 -9.85
N ALA A 59 -6.61 8.47 -10.07
CA ALA A 59 -6.95 7.48 -9.06
C ALA A 59 -6.10 6.20 -9.18
N GLN A 60 -5.55 5.92 -10.36
CA GLN A 60 -4.75 4.73 -10.65
C GLN A 60 -3.33 5.06 -11.14
N GLY A 61 -2.43 4.09 -11.01
CA GLY A 61 -1.04 4.21 -11.43
C GLY A 61 -0.33 2.86 -11.58
N ALA A 62 0.90 2.89 -12.09
CA ALA A 62 1.71 1.71 -12.30
C ALA A 62 2.10 1.02 -10.96
N PRO A 63 1.95 -0.31 -10.84
CA PRO A 63 2.14 -1.05 -9.59
C PRO A 63 3.58 -1.02 -9.04
N ASN A 64 4.57 -0.97 -9.93
CA ASN A 64 5.97 -1.23 -9.59
C ASN A 64 6.90 -0.04 -9.84
N VAL A 65 6.36 1.09 -10.31
CA VAL A 65 7.17 2.29 -10.61
C VAL A 65 6.62 3.46 -9.82
N PHE A 66 7.49 4.04 -9.00
CA PHE A 66 7.13 5.07 -8.04
C PHE A 66 7.93 6.34 -8.30
N PHE A 67 7.23 7.46 -8.32
CA PHE A 67 7.79 8.82 -8.34
C PHE A 67 7.47 9.47 -7.00
N ASN A 68 8.50 9.84 -6.24
CA ASN A 68 8.39 10.32 -4.86
C ASN A 68 7.52 9.41 -3.95
N GLY A 69 7.64 8.09 -4.11
CA GLY A 69 6.88 7.11 -3.33
C GLY A 69 5.40 6.97 -3.74
N LYS A 70 4.95 7.65 -4.80
CA LYS A 70 3.61 7.48 -5.37
C LYS A 70 3.69 6.73 -6.69
N PRO A 71 2.75 5.80 -6.98
CA PRO A 71 2.69 5.14 -8.29
C PRO A 71 2.63 6.13 -9.44
N ALA A 72 3.45 5.89 -10.46
CA ALA A 72 3.51 6.72 -11.68
C ALA A 72 2.24 6.53 -12.52
N ALA A 73 1.65 7.62 -13.00
CA ALA A 73 0.46 7.57 -13.84
C ALA A 73 0.80 7.29 -15.30
N CYS A 74 -0.01 6.49 -15.98
CA CYS A 74 0.14 6.05 -17.35
C CYS A 74 -1.14 6.28 -18.15
N LEU A 75 -1.02 6.27 -19.48
CA LEU A 75 -2.15 6.21 -20.38
C LEU A 75 -3.05 5.02 -20.02
N GLY A 76 -4.36 5.28 -19.89
CA GLY A 76 -5.38 4.30 -19.52
C GLY A 76 -5.69 4.24 -18.03
N ASP A 77 -4.87 4.84 -17.16
CA ASP A 77 -5.18 4.87 -15.72
C ASP A 77 -6.42 5.71 -15.44
N MET A 78 -7.27 5.22 -14.53
CA MET A 78 -8.53 5.86 -14.20
C MET A 78 -8.38 7.10 -13.30
N THR A 79 -9.38 7.99 -13.40
CA THR A 79 -9.53 9.18 -12.57
C THR A 79 -10.75 9.10 -11.65
N ALA A 80 -10.82 9.96 -10.62
CA ALA A 80 -11.89 9.97 -9.61
C ALA A 80 -13.28 10.25 -10.20
N HIS A 81 -13.36 10.96 -11.34
CA HIS A 81 -14.60 11.18 -12.07
C HIS A 81 -15.07 9.94 -12.88
N GLY A 82 -14.34 8.82 -12.81
CA GLY A 82 -14.62 7.62 -13.59
C GLY A 82 -14.13 7.70 -15.04
N GLY A 83 -13.29 8.69 -15.34
CA GLY A 83 -12.62 8.86 -16.62
C GLY A 83 -11.28 8.13 -16.69
N VAL A 84 -10.52 8.39 -17.75
CA VAL A 84 -9.18 7.81 -17.97
C VAL A 84 -8.19 8.84 -18.50
N ILE A 85 -6.91 8.64 -18.22
CA ILE A 85 -5.83 9.36 -18.89
C ILE A 85 -5.78 8.90 -20.35
N SER A 86 -6.02 9.83 -21.29
CA SER A 86 -6.13 9.57 -22.72
C SER A 86 -4.85 9.87 -23.50
N SER A 87 -3.86 10.52 -22.89
CA SER A 87 -2.54 10.72 -23.50
C SER A 87 -1.38 10.61 -22.52
N GLY A 88 -0.24 10.12 -23.02
CA GLY A 88 1.04 10.04 -22.31
C GLY A 88 2.19 10.28 -23.27
N GLU A 89 3.41 10.33 -22.76
CA GLU A 89 4.63 10.50 -23.54
C GLU A 89 4.98 9.18 -24.25
N PRO A 90 4.84 9.09 -25.59
CA PRO A 90 4.88 7.83 -26.31
C PRO A 90 6.27 7.18 -26.34
N ASN A 91 7.32 7.96 -26.08
CA ASN A 91 8.71 7.51 -26.04
C ASN A 91 9.13 6.98 -24.66
N VAL A 92 8.30 7.14 -23.62
CA VAL A 92 8.61 6.66 -22.27
C VAL A 92 7.50 5.73 -21.81
N LEU A 93 7.80 4.43 -21.83
CA LEU A 93 6.86 3.37 -21.52
C LEU A 93 7.23 2.76 -20.16
N ILE A 94 6.26 2.68 -19.24
CA ILE A 94 6.39 1.79 -18.09
C ILE A 94 5.81 0.46 -18.50
N SER A 95 6.49 -0.64 -18.18
CA SER A 95 5.97 -1.99 -18.40
C SER A 95 6.50 -2.90 -17.30
N SER A 96 5.78 -4.00 -17.07
CA SER A 96 6.19 -5.08 -16.18
C SER A 96 6.37 -6.36 -16.98
N GLY A 97 7.32 -7.21 -16.58
CA GLY A 97 7.56 -8.50 -17.25
C GLY A 97 6.39 -9.50 -17.15
N SER A 98 5.38 -9.18 -16.34
CA SER A 98 4.09 -9.87 -16.25
C SER A 98 2.95 -8.87 -16.41
N ALA A 99 1.79 -9.32 -16.87
CA ALA A 99 0.60 -8.48 -17.00
C ALA A 99 0.05 -8.13 -15.61
N THR A 100 0.54 -7.05 -15.02
CA THR A 100 0.07 -6.54 -13.73
C THR A 100 -0.96 -5.42 -13.98
N PRO A 101 -2.12 -5.45 -13.30
CA PRO A 101 -3.07 -4.35 -13.34
C PRO A 101 -2.48 -3.09 -12.71
N SER A 102 -3.11 -1.94 -12.99
CA SER A 102 -2.77 -0.68 -12.32
C SER A 102 -3.23 -0.74 -10.86
N VAL A 103 -2.51 -0.07 -9.96
CA VAL A 103 -2.87 0.04 -8.55
C VAL A 103 -3.79 1.23 -8.35
N THR A 104 -4.86 1.02 -7.57
CA THR A 104 -5.84 2.05 -7.25
C THR A 104 -5.55 2.67 -5.89
N MET A 105 -5.74 3.98 -5.79
CA MET A 105 -5.64 4.71 -4.53
C MET A 105 -6.69 4.17 -3.52
N PRO A 106 -6.39 4.11 -2.20
CA PRO A 106 -7.37 3.71 -1.20
C PRO A 106 -8.68 4.50 -1.31
N LYS A 107 -9.82 3.81 -1.19
CA LYS A 107 -11.17 4.39 -1.37
C LYS A 107 -11.38 5.68 -0.58
N ASN A 108 -10.89 5.73 0.66
CA ASN A 108 -11.05 6.88 1.55
C ASN A 108 -10.22 8.12 1.14
N LYS A 109 -9.26 7.96 0.22
CA LYS A 109 -8.41 9.05 -0.27
C LYS A 109 -8.81 9.55 -1.66
N ILE A 110 -9.61 8.77 -2.41
CA ILE A 110 -10.11 9.21 -3.71
C ILE A 110 -11.24 10.23 -3.50
N PRO A 111 -11.11 11.47 -4.01
CA PRO A 111 -12.13 12.50 -3.86
C PRO A 111 -13.28 12.28 -4.85
N PHE A 112 -14.10 11.24 -4.63
CA PHE A 112 -15.23 10.95 -5.51
C PHE A 112 -16.28 12.07 -5.47
N PRO A 113 -16.61 12.70 -6.62
CA PRO A 113 -17.69 13.67 -6.69
C PRO A 113 -19.06 12.98 -6.54
N LYS A 114 -20.00 13.65 -5.86
CA LYS A 114 -21.37 13.15 -5.75
C LYS A 114 -22.12 13.39 -7.06
N ILE A 115 -22.59 12.33 -7.69
CA ILE A 115 -23.47 12.43 -8.86
C ILE A 115 -24.88 12.80 -8.37
N SER A 116 -25.35 14.00 -8.74
CA SER A 116 -26.70 14.47 -8.37
C SER A 116 -27.78 13.73 -9.17
N ILE A 117 -29.01 13.69 -8.64
CA ILE A 117 -30.17 13.11 -9.35
C ILE A 117 -30.40 13.83 -10.68
N MET A 118 -30.20 15.15 -10.72
CA MET A 118 -30.26 15.97 -11.95
C MET A 118 -29.26 15.46 -12.99
N ASN A 119 -28.01 15.19 -12.61
CA ASN A 119 -26.99 14.68 -13.52
C ASN A 119 -27.29 13.25 -14.00
N ARG A 120 -27.95 12.42 -13.19
CA ARG A 120 -28.35 11.05 -13.58
C ARG A 120 -29.53 11.03 -14.55
N LEU A 121 -30.45 12.00 -14.46
CA LEU A 121 -31.65 12.08 -15.29
C LEU A 121 -31.45 12.91 -16.57
N LEU A 122 -30.76 14.04 -16.48
CA LEU A 122 -30.58 14.99 -17.60
C LEU A 122 -29.23 14.83 -18.30
N GLY A 123 -28.23 14.30 -17.60
CA GLY A 123 -26.92 13.99 -18.16
C GLY A 123 -26.78 12.49 -18.43
N ASN A 124 -25.93 12.12 -19.38
CA ASN A 124 -25.59 10.71 -19.62
C ASN A 124 -24.50 10.24 -18.64
N ALA A 125 -24.72 10.43 -17.33
CA ALA A 125 -23.71 10.18 -16.28
C ALA A 125 -23.59 8.70 -15.84
N LYS A 126 -24.23 7.77 -16.56
CA LYS A 126 -24.21 6.33 -16.21
C LYS A 126 -22.80 5.74 -16.26
N GLU A 127 -22.02 6.10 -17.28
CA GLU A 127 -20.65 5.63 -17.45
C GLU A 127 -19.76 6.04 -16.27
N ALA A 128 -19.85 7.32 -15.86
CA ALA A 128 -19.12 7.82 -14.70
C ALA A 128 -19.49 7.06 -13.42
N GLU A 129 -20.78 6.80 -13.20
CA GLU A 129 -21.28 6.08 -12.02
C GLU A 129 -20.77 4.63 -11.98
N GLU A 130 -20.83 3.92 -13.09
CA GLU A 130 -20.34 2.54 -13.20
C GLU A 130 -18.82 2.46 -12.99
N ASN A 131 -18.06 3.39 -13.58
CA ASN A 131 -16.61 3.42 -13.45
C ASN A 131 -16.16 3.82 -12.04
N GLN A 132 -16.86 4.76 -11.38
CA GLN A 132 -16.63 5.08 -9.97
C GLN A 132 -16.94 3.89 -9.06
N LYS A 133 -18.00 3.14 -9.36
CA LYS A 133 -18.33 1.92 -8.61
C LYS A 133 -17.23 0.86 -8.78
N LYS A 134 -16.71 0.66 -10.00
CA LYS A 134 -15.55 -0.23 -10.24
C LYS A 134 -14.35 0.17 -9.39
N LEU A 135 -13.99 1.45 -9.35
CA LEU A 135 -12.89 1.95 -8.51
C LEU A 135 -13.11 1.72 -7.01
N GLN A 136 -14.36 1.66 -6.56
CA GLN A 136 -14.70 1.38 -5.16
C GLN A 136 -14.76 -0.11 -4.82
N GLU A 137 -15.01 -0.96 -5.82
CA GLU A 137 -15.06 -2.43 -5.70
C GLU A 137 -13.71 -3.09 -5.96
N GLU A 138 -12.79 -2.36 -6.60
CA GLU A 138 -11.40 -2.77 -6.78
C GLU A 138 -10.77 -2.96 -5.40
N LYS A 139 -10.59 -4.24 -5.04
CA LYS A 139 -10.05 -4.63 -3.74
C LYS A 139 -8.65 -4.01 -3.61
N GLU A 140 -8.30 -3.52 -2.42
CA GLU A 140 -6.90 -3.20 -2.10
C GLU A 140 -6.10 -4.49 -2.32
N GLU A 141 -5.47 -4.60 -3.48
CA GLU A 141 -4.93 -5.86 -3.97
C GLU A 141 -3.61 -6.14 -3.25
N GLY A 142 -3.64 -7.21 -2.48
CA GLY A 142 -2.47 -7.79 -1.84
C GLY A 142 -2.90 -8.52 -0.59
N ASP A 143 -2.51 -9.79 -0.47
CA ASP A 143 -2.88 -10.58 0.69
C ASP A 143 -2.38 -9.89 1.99
N PRO A 144 -3.19 -9.90 3.06
CA PRO A 144 -2.76 -9.38 4.35
C PRO A 144 -1.46 -10.07 4.75
N ARG A 145 -0.40 -9.28 4.92
CA ARG A 145 0.94 -9.81 5.19
C ARG A 145 1.70 -8.98 6.17
N ILE A 146 2.56 -9.67 6.91
CA ILE A 146 3.52 -9.11 7.84
C ILE A 146 4.87 -9.07 7.14
N TYR A 147 5.64 -8.01 7.31
CA TYR A 147 6.97 -7.89 6.75
C TYR A 147 7.92 -7.13 7.69
N ASN A 148 9.22 -7.27 7.45
CA ASN A 148 10.27 -6.56 8.18
C ASN A 148 10.13 -6.71 9.71
N LEU A 149 10.10 -7.96 10.19
CA LEU A 149 10.16 -8.28 11.62
C LEU A 149 11.55 -7.87 12.15
N GLN A 150 11.58 -7.06 13.20
CA GLN A 150 12.78 -6.43 13.77
C GLN A 150 12.85 -6.68 15.27
N TRP A 151 14.06 -6.99 15.75
CA TRP A 151 14.42 -6.91 17.15
C TRP A 151 14.71 -5.46 17.50
N VAL A 152 13.87 -4.84 18.33
CA VAL A 152 13.98 -3.39 18.64
C VAL A 152 14.75 -3.17 19.92
N LYS A 153 14.47 -3.96 20.95
CA LYS A 153 15.07 -3.81 22.27
C LYS A 153 15.13 -5.16 22.95
N GLU A 154 16.23 -5.42 23.64
CA GLU A 154 16.38 -6.55 24.55
C GLU A 154 16.92 -6.02 25.87
N ARG A 155 16.32 -6.46 26.98
CA ARG A 155 16.78 -6.09 28.32
C ARG A 155 16.60 -7.26 29.28
N GLU A 156 17.49 -7.34 30.26
CA GLU A 156 17.35 -8.27 31.37
C GLU A 156 16.48 -7.65 32.46
N VAL A 157 15.57 -8.46 33.00
CA VAL A 157 14.62 -8.08 34.05
C VAL A 157 14.65 -9.17 35.10
N ILE A 158 15.01 -8.80 36.33
CA ILE A 158 15.00 -9.73 37.47
C ILE A 158 13.61 -9.71 38.09
N ARG A 159 12.90 -10.84 38.07
CA ARG A 159 11.62 -11.03 38.77
C ARG A 159 11.63 -12.33 39.54
N LYS A 160 11.16 -12.30 40.79
CA LYS A 160 11.03 -13.49 41.66
C LYS A 160 12.31 -14.34 41.72
N SER A 161 13.47 -13.70 41.80
CA SER A 161 14.79 -14.35 41.85
C SER A 161 15.19 -15.14 40.59
N LYS A 162 14.58 -14.85 39.44
CA LYS A 162 15.01 -15.34 38.12
C LYS A 162 15.39 -14.19 37.20
N VAL A 163 16.42 -14.37 36.37
CA VAL A 163 16.81 -13.45 35.29
C VAL A 163 15.96 -13.76 34.05
N LEU A 164 15.11 -12.81 33.65
CA LEU A 164 14.29 -12.90 32.44
C LEU A 164 14.85 -11.98 31.37
N LYS A 165 14.85 -12.41 30.11
CA LYS A 165 15.07 -11.51 28.96
C LYS A 165 13.72 -11.02 28.45
N GLU A 166 13.59 -9.71 28.34
CA GLU A 166 12.44 -9.04 27.74
C GLU A 166 12.85 -8.47 26.38
N ALA A 167 12.32 -9.06 25.31
CA ALA A 167 12.55 -8.64 23.93
C ALA A 167 11.32 -7.90 23.37
N THR A 168 11.53 -6.75 22.75
CA THR A 168 10.52 -6.03 21.98
C THR A 168 10.71 -6.31 20.51
N LEU A 169 9.70 -6.93 19.90
CA LEU A 169 9.66 -7.25 18.47
C LEU A 169 8.69 -6.33 17.77
N ARG A 170 9.11 -5.81 16.61
CA ARG A 170 8.28 -4.95 15.77
C ARG A 170 8.19 -5.52 14.38
N ALA A 171 6.98 -5.59 13.83
CA ALA A 171 6.78 -5.88 12.42
C ALA A 171 5.90 -4.82 11.76
N TYR A 172 6.02 -4.69 10.45
CA TYR A 172 5.14 -3.85 9.65
C TYR A 172 4.07 -4.71 9.00
N VAL A 173 2.89 -4.14 8.79
CA VAL A 173 1.77 -4.84 8.17
C VAL A 173 1.34 -4.19 6.87
N TYR A 174 0.91 -5.02 5.94
CA TYR A 174 0.38 -4.62 4.65
C TYR A 174 -1.02 -5.19 4.50
N ASN A 175 -1.98 -4.34 4.14
CA ASN A 175 -3.40 -4.68 4.01
C ASN A 175 -4.03 -5.30 5.27
N ILE A 176 -3.60 -4.85 6.45
CA ILE A 176 -4.20 -5.20 7.73
C ILE A 176 -4.61 -3.88 8.42
N PRO A 177 -5.93 -3.67 8.64
CA PRO A 177 -6.45 -2.48 9.33
C PRO A 177 -5.86 -2.27 10.73
N ASP A 178 -5.74 -1.01 11.13
CA ASP A 178 -5.45 -0.66 12.52
C ASP A 178 -6.60 -1.16 13.43
N GLY A 179 -6.23 -1.77 14.56
CA GLY A 179 -7.16 -2.44 15.49
C GLY A 179 -7.28 -3.95 15.28
N ASP A 180 -6.85 -4.49 14.14
CA ASP A 180 -6.82 -5.94 13.92
C ASP A 180 -5.67 -6.61 14.68
N THR A 181 -5.83 -7.90 14.96
CA THR A 181 -4.82 -8.71 15.65
C THR A 181 -4.03 -9.53 14.65
N VAL A 182 -2.72 -9.47 14.77
CA VAL A 182 -1.75 -10.14 13.91
C VAL A 182 -0.95 -11.12 14.74
N THR A 183 -0.81 -12.35 14.24
CA THR A 183 0.01 -13.40 14.86
C THR A 183 1.24 -13.69 14.01
N PHE A 184 2.39 -13.86 14.64
CA PHE A 184 3.61 -14.30 13.96
C PHE A 184 4.33 -15.35 14.80
N THR A 185 4.96 -16.30 14.12
CA THR A 185 5.69 -17.41 14.75
C THR A 185 7.19 -17.17 14.62
N ILE A 186 7.90 -17.25 15.75
CA ILE A 186 9.35 -17.12 15.83
C ILE A 186 9.94 -18.48 16.19
N LYS A 187 11.05 -18.81 15.54
CA LYS A 187 11.86 -19.97 15.89
C LYS A 187 12.83 -19.58 17.00
N LYS A 188 12.69 -20.20 18.18
CA LYS A 188 13.68 -20.11 19.26
C LYS A 188 14.59 -21.34 19.17
N PRO A 189 15.91 -21.19 19.01
CA PRO A 189 16.82 -22.32 19.13
C PRO A 189 16.85 -22.79 20.59
N VAL A 190 16.60 -24.07 20.83
CA VAL A 190 16.77 -24.71 22.13
C VAL A 190 18.00 -25.61 22.05
N SER A 191 19.03 -25.32 22.82
CA SER A 191 20.18 -26.21 22.98
C SER A 191 19.82 -27.29 24.01
N ARG A 192 19.69 -28.55 23.57
CA ARG A 192 19.77 -29.71 24.45
C ARG A 192 21.08 -30.43 24.17
N ILE A 193 21.94 -30.54 25.18
CA ILE A 193 23.07 -31.46 25.13
C ILE A 193 22.52 -32.84 25.50
N ASN A 194 22.40 -33.73 24.51
CA ASN A 194 22.21 -35.15 24.79
C ASN A 194 23.59 -35.75 25.09
N ASP A 195 23.67 -36.72 26.01
CA ASP A 195 24.89 -37.42 26.51
C ASP A 195 25.76 -38.11 25.44
N ASN A 196 25.52 -37.86 24.17
CA ASN A 196 26.18 -38.49 23.04
C ASN A 196 26.47 -37.47 21.93
N GLU A 197 27.27 -36.43 22.23
CA GLU A 197 27.95 -35.47 21.33
C GLU A 197 27.27 -35.16 19.98
N THR A 198 25.94 -35.07 19.95
CA THR A 198 25.18 -34.74 18.76
C THR A 198 24.12 -33.73 19.20
N ALA A 199 24.42 -32.45 19.00
CA ALA A 199 23.49 -31.37 19.25
C ALA A 199 22.30 -31.51 18.28
N SER A 200 21.20 -32.11 18.75
CA SER A 200 19.92 -31.97 18.08
C SER A 200 19.37 -30.59 18.44
N ALA A 201 19.42 -29.66 17.48
CA ALA A 201 18.74 -28.38 17.60
C ALA A 201 17.23 -28.64 17.53
N ASP A 202 16.60 -28.91 18.67
CA ASP A 202 15.15 -28.89 18.77
C ASP A 202 14.71 -27.43 18.58
N GLU A 203 13.97 -27.14 17.50
CA GLU A 203 13.43 -25.80 17.22
C GLU A 203 12.10 -25.63 17.97
N GLU A 204 12.04 -24.71 18.94
CA GLU A 204 10.77 -24.34 19.59
C GLU A 204 10.08 -23.22 18.80
N LEU A 205 8.86 -23.48 18.34
CA LEU A 205 8.03 -22.50 17.63
C LEU A 205 7.17 -21.71 18.61
N ILE A 206 7.44 -20.42 18.75
CA ILE A 206 6.74 -19.52 19.66
C ILE A 206 5.82 -18.62 18.86
N THR A 207 4.53 -18.60 19.21
CA THR A 207 3.54 -17.76 18.54
C THR A 207 3.28 -16.52 19.39
N LEU A 208 3.52 -15.35 18.81
CA LEU A 208 3.28 -14.05 19.42
C LEU A 208 2.12 -13.35 18.70
N SER A 209 1.28 -12.65 19.45
CA SER A 209 0.15 -11.88 18.93
C SER A 209 0.25 -10.41 19.36
N GLY A 210 -0.17 -9.50 18.47
CA GLY A 210 -0.22 -8.08 18.77
C GLY A 210 -1.26 -7.36 17.94
N THR A 211 -1.66 -6.18 18.39
CA THR A 211 -2.64 -5.33 17.70
C THR A 211 -1.93 -4.36 16.75
N VAL A 212 -2.48 -4.16 15.57
CA VAL A 212 -1.96 -3.21 14.58
C VAL A 212 -2.30 -1.78 15.00
N GLN A 213 -1.29 -0.91 15.01
CA GLN A 213 -1.42 0.54 15.18
C GLN A 213 -0.46 1.24 14.21
N ASP A 214 -0.90 2.23 13.46
CA ASP A 214 -0.08 2.97 12.49
C ASP A 214 0.65 2.05 11.49
N LYS A 215 -0.01 0.99 10.99
CA LYS A 215 0.58 -0.03 10.10
C LYS A 215 1.78 -0.80 10.66
N LYS A 216 1.93 -0.84 11.99
CA LYS A 216 2.95 -1.64 12.68
C LYS A 216 2.31 -2.45 13.81
N VAL A 217 2.96 -3.54 14.17
CA VAL A 217 2.65 -4.34 15.35
C VAL A 217 3.89 -4.42 16.22
N GLU A 218 3.75 -4.11 17.50
CA GLU A 218 4.83 -4.19 18.49
C GLU A 218 4.39 -5.17 19.58
N VAL A 219 5.22 -6.19 19.84
CA VAL A 219 4.97 -7.21 20.87
C VAL A 219 6.15 -7.27 21.82
N VAL A 220 5.85 -7.28 23.11
CA VAL A 220 6.83 -7.51 24.18
C VAL A 220 6.77 -8.99 24.55
N TRP A 221 7.90 -9.67 24.48
CA TRP A 221 8.05 -11.08 24.78
C TRP A 221 9.07 -11.26 25.92
N GLU A 222 8.61 -11.83 27.04
CA GLU A 222 9.47 -12.22 28.18
C GLU A 222 9.78 -13.72 28.09
N PHE A 223 11.06 -14.11 28.22
CA PHE A 223 11.50 -15.51 28.26
C PHE A 223 12.69 -15.72 29.22
N GLU A 224 12.82 -16.94 29.75
CA GLU A 224 13.96 -17.35 30.58
C GLU A 224 15.22 -17.55 29.69
N ASP A 225 16.36 -17.08 30.18
CA ASP A 225 17.65 -17.16 29.49
C ASP A 225 18.19 -18.60 29.55
N PRO A 226 18.36 -19.30 28.42
CA PRO A 226 18.87 -20.67 28.44
C PRO A 226 20.33 -20.77 28.89
N THR A 227 21.07 -19.66 28.94
CA THR A 227 22.48 -19.67 29.34
C THR A 227 22.73 -19.80 30.85
N GLU A 228 21.70 -19.67 31.70
CA GLU A 228 21.86 -19.84 33.16
C GLU A 228 21.56 -21.26 33.66
N GLU A 229 20.90 -22.14 32.88
CA GLU A 229 20.70 -23.53 33.30
C GLU A 229 22.04 -24.29 33.46
N GLU A 230 23.11 -23.85 32.79
CA GLU A 230 24.44 -24.46 32.88
C GLU A 230 25.27 -24.03 34.10
N THR A 231 24.81 -23.07 34.93
CA THR A 231 25.64 -22.51 36.03
C THR A 231 25.22 -22.91 37.43
N SER A 232 24.26 -23.84 37.59
CA SER A 232 23.75 -24.26 38.90
C SER A 232 24.16 -25.67 39.35
N GLU A 233 25.05 -26.33 38.61
CA GLU A 233 25.66 -27.60 38.99
C GLU A 233 27.18 -27.44 39.22
N GLU A 234 27.58 -26.84 40.35
CA GLU A 234 28.89 -27.06 40.99
C GLU A 234 28.75 -27.29 42.50
#